data_AF-A0A943TS84-F1
#
_entry.id   AF-A0A943TS84-F1
#
_cell.length_a   1.000
_cell.length_b   1.000
_cell.length_c   1.000
_cell.angle_alpha   90.00
_cell.angle_beta   90.00
_cell.angle_gamma   90.00
#
_symmetry.space_group_name_H-M   'P 1'
#
loop_
_entity.id
_entity.type
_entity.pdbx_description
1 polymer ?
#
loop_
_entity_poly.entity_id
_entity_poly.type
_entity_poly.pdbx_seq_one_letter_code
_entity_poly.pdbx_strand_id
1 'polypeptide(L)'
;MMKRKLVWTAVLAAMVAAGTTGVYAAPTLEDHETRIVDLEKLTDKIDDRSETDHLAIKGLKQNKADKAETEAAIKENKDMITQELKDRKSADRILNKAIADEASAREQAVAEEAAAREAADNDIKEKLETEANFRKLNVKDLNKRVDTVQGNVDKERHARMQMDMKLHGLIKDEASAREEADKRLQANIDTEATTREEADKRLQANIDTEATTREEADKRLQTNIDTEASARKAGDTFLQGQIDSLHTETNKGLAKVTALTGLHPLDFDPANKWNVAVATGTYKSETSVALGAFYRPNRDVMFSFGSSISNGDNAYTFGASVKLGRGSSMKGTASVSELYDMIGRMQEQLALQQKKIEELEAKK
;
A
#
# COMPACT_ATOMS: atom_id res chain seq x y z
N MET A 1 -0.50 140.96 73.46
CA MET A 1 -0.39 141.54 74.82
C MET A 1 0.84 142.46 74.82
N MET A 2 0.73 143.76 75.12
CA MET A 2 0.75 144.36 76.48
C MET A 2 2.06 144.06 77.25
N LYS A 3 2.82 145.04 77.79
CA LYS A 3 2.57 146.49 78.05
C LYS A 3 3.79 147.39 77.73
N ARG A 4 3.54 148.71 77.59
CA ARG A 4 4.55 149.79 77.57
C ARG A 4 4.86 150.33 78.99
N LYS A 5 6.04 150.93 79.19
CA LYS A 5 6.36 152.20 79.91
C LYS A 5 7.86 152.49 79.61
N LEU A 6 8.38 153.63 79.10
CA LEU A 6 8.01 155.07 79.06
C LEU A 6 8.53 155.89 80.28
N VAL A 7 8.94 157.16 80.03
CA VAL A 7 9.48 158.20 80.96
C VAL A 7 10.94 157.94 81.39
N TRP A 8 11.97 158.75 81.10
CA TRP A 8 12.16 159.97 80.26
C TRP A 8 11.53 161.32 80.68
N THR A 9 12.30 162.42 80.54
CA THR A 9 12.02 163.84 80.94
C THR A 9 11.96 164.10 82.47
N ALA A 10 12.35 165.26 83.04
CA ALA A 10 13.18 166.41 82.60
C ALA A 10 13.49 167.36 83.81
N VAL A 11 14.02 168.57 83.55
CA VAL A 11 14.15 169.78 84.44
C VAL A 11 15.33 169.73 85.44
N LEU A 12 16.32 170.62 85.52
CA LEU A 12 16.65 171.97 84.95
C LEU A 12 15.83 173.19 85.44
N ALA A 13 16.26 173.86 86.53
CA ALA A 13 16.14 175.33 86.75
C ALA A 13 16.77 175.80 88.10
N ALA A 14 17.02 177.12 88.22
CA ALA A 14 17.29 177.93 89.44
C ALA A 14 18.50 177.53 90.33
N MET A 15 19.55 178.31 90.59
CA MET A 15 19.85 179.76 90.48
C MET A 15 19.12 180.67 91.50
N VAL A 16 19.85 181.19 92.51
CA VAL A 16 19.93 182.63 92.92
C VAL A 16 20.77 182.84 94.21
N ALA A 17 21.73 183.78 94.12
CA ALA A 17 22.44 184.62 95.11
C ALA A 17 22.61 184.28 96.62
N ALA A 18 23.88 184.24 97.06
CA ALA A 18 24.55 185.19 97.99
C ALA A 18 26.09 185.08 97.73
N GLY A 19 26.97 186.09 97.80
CA GLY A 19 27.36 186.96 98.94
C GLY A 19 28.51 186.29 99.74
N THR A 20 29.72 186.85 99.94
CA THR A 20 30.23 188.25 99.81
C THR A 20 31.77 188.37 99.65
N THR A 21 32.23 189.36 98.85
CA THR A 21 33.48 190.19 98.95
C THR A 21 34.91 189.58 99.04
N GLY A 22 35.86 190.04 98.18
CA GLY A 22 37.28 189.58 98.24
C GLY A 22 38.43 190.27 97.44
N VAL A 23 38.28 191.44 96.79
CA VAL A 23 39.37 192.35 96.26
C VAL A 23 40.36 191.85 95.15
N TYR A 24 40.90 192.81 94.37
CA TYR A 24 41.86 192.77 93.22
C TYR A 24 43.25 192.14 93.53
N ALA A 25 44.18 191.86 92.59
CA ALA A 25 44.48 192.47 91.27
C ALA A 25 45.06 191.48 90.20
N ALA A 26 45.50 191.97 89.02
CA ALA A 26 45.77 191.17 87.80
C ALA A 26 47.08 191.49 87.02
N PRO A 27 47.62 190.48 86.30
CA PRO A 27 48.37 190.55 85.01
C PRO A 27 47.73 189.63 83.93
N THR A 28 48.13 189.46 82.65
CA THR A 28 48.82 190.28 81.60
C THR A 28 48.36 189.73 80.21
N LEU A 29 48.78 190.33 79.06
CA LEU A 29 48.30 189.97 77.70
C LEU A 29 49.00 188.77 77.03
N GLU A 30 50.23 188.44 77.44
CA GLU A 30 51.14 187.48 76.78
C GLU A 30 50.66 186.02 76.83
N ASP A 31 49.68 185.72 77.70
CA ASP A 31 49.09 184.39 77.96
C ASP A 31 48.03 183.95 76.93
N HIS A 32 47.81 184.74 75.87
CA HIS A 32 46.76 184.52 74.88
C HIS A 32 47.24 183.87 73.56
N GLU A 33 48.47 184.11 73.10
CA GLU A 33 48.94 183.58 71.81
C GLU A 33 49.23 182.07 71.86
N THR A 34 49.77 181.59 72.98
CA THR A 34 50.03 180.16 73.24
C THR A 34 48.78 179.28 73.09
N ARG A 35 47.61 179.80 73.50
CA ARG A 35 46.34 179.08 73.47
C ARG A 35 45.76 178.86 72.07
N ILE A 36 46.26 179.56 71.05
CA ILE A 36 45.79 179.39 69.66
C ILE A 36 46.47 178.18 69.00
N VAL A 37 47.79 178.02 69.19
CA VAL A 37 48.58 176.94 68.58
C VAL A 37 48.16 175.55 69.07
N ASP A 38 47.71 175.43 70.32
CA ASP A 38 47.21 174.15 70.85
C ASP A 38 45.77 173.81 70.39
N LEU A 39 45.00 174.78 69.87
CA LEU A 39 43.68 174.53 69.27
C LEU A 39 43.80 173.95 67.85
N GLU A 40 44.80 174.36 67.07
CA GLU A 40 45.07 173.76 65.75
C GLU A 40 45.44 172.27 65.89
N LYS A 41 46.39 171.95 66.79
CA LYS A 41 46.78 170.55 67.09
C LYS A 41 45.64 169.68 67.63
N LEU A 42 44.62 170.28 68.25
CA LEU A 42 43.42 169.57 68.69
C LEU A 42 42.45 169.31 67.52
N THR A 43 42.51 170.10 66.46
CA THR A 43 41.62 170.02 65.30
C THR A 43 42.04 168.89 64.37
N ASP A 44 43.32 168.81 63.96
CA ASP A 44 43.84 167.71 63.13
C ASP A 44 43.56 166.34 63.76
N LYS A 45 43.75 166.27 65.09
CA LYS A 45 43.56 165.07 65.91
C LYS A 45 42.10 164.65 66.11
N ILE A 46 41.15 165.46 65.65
CA ILE A 46 39.73 165.10 65.54
C ILE A 46 39.43 164.51 64.16
N ASP A 47 40.11 164.95 63.10
CA ASP A 47 39.83 164.51 61.72
C ASP A 47 40.40 163.10 61.43
N ASP A 48 41.65 162.82 61.85
CA ASP A 48 42.23 161.46 61.89
C ASP A 48 41.28 160.44 62.55
N ARG A 49 40.61 160.90 63.62
CA ARG A 49 39.72 160.10 64.45
C ARG A 49 38.34 159.94 63.81
N SER A 50 37.86 160.96 63.11
CA SER A 50 36.65 160.93 62.28
C SER A 50 36.75 159.86 61.19
N GLU A 51 37.88 159.80 60.48
CA GLU A 51 38.10 158.76 59.45
C GLU A 51 38.21 157.36 60.08
N THR A 52 38.95 157.23 61.19
CA THR A 52 39.07 155.97 61.95
C THR A 52 37.70 155.42 62.37
N ASP A 53 36.85 156.27 62.98
CA ASP A 53 35.50 155.89 63.40
C ASP A 53 34.59 155.57 62.19
N HIS A 54 34.79 156.23 61.04
CA HIS A 54 34.01 155.94 59.82
C HIS A 54 34.31 154.53 59.25
N LEU A 55 35.57 154.11 59.21
CA LEU A 55 35.93 152.73 58.83
C LEU A 55 35.36 151.70 59.82
N ALA A 56 35.44 151.97 61.13
CA ALA A 56 34.87 151.10 62.15
C ALA A 56 33.34 150.94 61.99
N ILE A 57 32.61 152.03 61.75
CA ILE A 57 31.17 152.02 61.49
C ILE A 57 30.82 151.24 60.21
N LYS A 58 31.67 151.29 59.17
CA LYS A 58 31.48 150.52 57.93
C LYS A 58 31.61 149.02 58.19
N GLY A 59 32.64 148.58 58.90
CA GLY A 59 32.83 147.17 59.29
C GLY A 59 31.69 146.64 60.19
N LEU A 60 31.23 147.45 61.15
CA LEU A 60 30.12 147.09 62.03
C LEU A 60 28.78 146.93 61.29
N LYS A 61 28.55 147.70 60.21
CA LYS A 61 27.38 147.50 59.32
C LYS A 61 27.48 146.19 58.54
N GLN A 62 28.67 145.83 58.08
CA GLN A 62 28.92 144.61 57.30
C GLN A 62 28.70 143.35 58.16
N ASN A 63 29.34 143.27 59.33
CA ASN A 63 29.11 142.18 60.30
C ASN A 63 27.62 142.02 60.70
N LYS A 64 26.81 143.08 60.64
CA LYS A 64 25.36 143.03 60.89
C LYS A 64 24.57 142.44 59.72
N ALA A 65 25.02 142.63 58.48
CA ALA A 65 24.46 141.96 57.31
C ALA A 65 24.81 140.46 57.32
N ASP A 66 26.09 140.13 57.51
CA ASP A 66 26.60 138.75 57.58
C ASP A 66 25.90 137.95 58.71
N LYS A 67 25.59 138.62 59.84
CA LYS A 67 24.77 138.05 60.90
C LYS A 67 23.33 137.73 60.44
N ALA A 68 22.68 138.63 59.69
CA ALA A 68 21.31 138.42 59.23
C ALA A 68 21.24 137.29 58.17
N GLU A 69 22.25 137.21 57.31
CA GLU A 69 22.42 136.14 56.32
C GLU A 69 22.66 134.78 56.98
N THR A 70 23.51 134.71 58.01
CA THR A 70 23.72 133.48 58.79
C THR A 70 22.50 133.09 59.65
N GLU A 71 21.77 134.03 60.24
CA GLU A 71 20.49 133.73 60.92
C GLU A 71 19.42 133.22 59.94
N ALA A 72 19.37 133.73 58.70
CA ALA A 72 18.50 133.23 57.64
C ALA A 72 18.90 131.80 57.20
N ALA A 73 20.19 131.56 56.93
CA ALA A 73 20.70 130.24 56.55
C ALA A 73 20.51 129.20 57.67
N ILE A 74 20.62 129.58 58.95
CA ILE A 74 20.31 128.70 60.10
C ILE A 74 18.82 128.35 60.12
N LYS A 75 17.92 129.30 59.84
CA LYS A 75 16.49 129.03 59.74
C LYS A 75 16.17 128.10 58.57
N GLU A 76 16.74 128.36 57.39
CA GLU A 76 16.55 127.54 56.20
C GLU A 76 17.03 126.10 56.41
N ASN A 77 18.25 125.91 56.93
CA ASN A 77 18.77 124.61 57.33
C ASN A 77 17.85 123.91 58.35
N LYS A 78 17.29 124.64 59.32
CA LYS A 78 16.37 124.08 60.32
C LYS A 78 15.04 123.64 59.70
N ASP A 79 14.49 124.41 58.77
CA ASP A 79 13.25 124.07 58.07
C ASP A 79 13.48 122.87 57.11
N MET A 80 14.63 122.83 56.42
CA MET A 80 15.08 121.68 55.61
C MET A 80 15.23 120.42 56.46
N ILE A 81 15.93 120.47 57.60
CA ILE A 81 16.08 119.34 58.54
C ILE A 81 14.71 118.89 59.05
N THR A 82 13.80 119.83 59.32
CA THR A 82 12.42 119.51 59.76
C THR A 82 11.61 118.82 58.67
N GLN A 83 11.85 119.15 57.40
CA GLN A 83 11.21 118.52 56.25
C GLN A 83 11.81 117.12 55.98
N GLU A 84 13.13 117.01 55.91
CA GLU A 84 13.89 115.75 55.82
C GLU A 84 13.44 114.74 56.91
N LEU A 85 13.21 115.19 58.15
CA LEU A 85 12.71 114.34 59.24
C LEU A 85 11.27 113.85 59.02
N LYS A 86 10.40 114.62 58.35
CA LYS A 86 9.05 114.15 57.97
C LYS A 86 9.11 113.17 56.81
N ASP A 87 9.97 113.44 55.84
CA ASP A 87 10.07 112.66 54.60
C ASP A 87 10.73 111.32 54.88
N ARG A 88 11.80 111.27 55.69
CA ARG A 88 12.32 110.02 56.29
C ARG A 88 11.25 109.27 57.06
N LYS A 89 10.55 109.91 58.01
CA LYS A 89 9.49 109.26 58.79
C LYS A 89 8.30 108.76 57.95
N SER A 90 8.13 109.28 56.74
CA SER A 90 7.12 108.82 55.78
C SER A 90 7.67 107.68 54.92
N ALA A 91 8.92 107.76 54.47
CA ALA A 91 9.64 106.67 53.82
C ALA A 91 9.76 105.44 54.74
N ASP A 92 10.08 105.62 56.03
CA ASP A 92 10.12 104.57 57.04
C ASP A 92 8.77 103.84 57.14
N ARG A 93 7.64 104.56 57.10
CA ARG A 93 6.30 103.97 57.12
C ARG A 93 6.01 103.19 55.85
N ILE A 94 6.38 103.72 54.69
CA ILE A 94 6.21 103.06 53.39
C ILE A 94 7.06 101.79 53.33
N LEU A 95 8.33 101.86 53.76
CA LEU A 95 9.27 100.74 53.83
C LEU A 95 8.78 99.66 54.81
N ASN A 96 8.38 100.02 56.03
CA ASN A 96 7.85 99.05 56.99
C ASN A 96 6.54 98.41 56.50
N LYS A 97 5.66 99.16 55.80
CA LYS A 97 4.48 98.56 55.16
C LYS A 97 4.88 97.60 54.04
N ALA A 98 5.79 98.00 53.14
CA ALA A 98 6.26 97.16 52.04
C ALA A 98 6.94 95.88 52.55
N ILE A 99 7.71 95.94 53.64
CA ILE A 99 8.29 94.77 54.32
C ILE A 99 7.20 93.86 54.89
N ALA A 100 6.15 94.42 55.51
CA ALA A 100 5.04 93.63 56.05
C ALA A 100 4.17 93.00 54.93
N ASP A 101 3.94 93.73 53.83
CA ASP A 101 3.25 93.24 52.63
C ASP A 101 4.04 92.09 51.98
N GLU A 102 5.36 92.27 51.78
CA GLU A 102 6.28 91.28 51.23
C GLU A 102 6.41 90.04 52.12
N ALA A 103 6.47 90.22 53.45
CA ALA A 103 6.47 89.10 54.40
C ALA A 103 5.16 88.29 54.31
N SER A 104 4.01 88.99 54.29
CA SER A 104 2.69 88.36 54.15
C SER A 104 2.56 87.61 52.82
N ALA A 105 3.06 88.18 51.72
CA ALA A 105 3.06 87.56 50.40
C ALA A 105 3.96 86.32 50.34
N ARG A 106 5.12 86.34 51.02
CA ARG A 106 6.00 85.16 51.13
C ARG A 106 5.41 84.06 52.01
N GLU A 107 4.78 84.41 53.12
CA GLU A 107 4.07 83.44 53.98
C GLU A 107 2.92 82.78 53.21
N GLN A 108 2.16 83.54 52.42
CA GLN A 108 1.12 83.02 51.52
C GLN A 108 1.72 82.12 50.43
N ALA A 109 2.75 82.56 49.71
CA ALA A 109 3.36 81.77 48.64
C ALA A 109 3.98 80.44 49.15
N VAL A 110 4.59 80.45 50.35
CA VAL A 110 5.11 79.22 50.98
C VAL A 110 3.99 78.29 51.44
N ALA A 111 2.88 78.83 51.94
CA ALA A 111 1.70 78.03 52.30
C ALA A 111 1.01 77.42 51.06
N GLU A 112 0.90 78.18 49.97
CA GLU A 112 0.38 77.70 48.68
C GLU A 112 1.30 76.62 48.07
N GLU A 113 2.62 76.80 48.09
CA GLU A 113 3.57 75.79 47.62
C GLU A 113 3.51 74.52 48.48
N ALA A 114 3.41 74.64 49.81
CA ALA A 114 3.27 73.51 50.72
C ALA A 114 1.97 72.72 50.44
N ALA A 115 0.84 73.41 50.28
CA ALA A 115 -0.44 72.78 49.96
C ALA A 115 -0.43 72.12 48.57
N ALA A 116 0.22 72.74 47.57
CA ALA A 116 0.38 72.16 46.24
C ALA A 116 1.25 70.89 46.24
N ARG A 117 2.33 70.88 47.04
CA ARG A 117 3.18 69.69 47.26
C ARG A 117 2.40 68.57 47.98
N GLU A 118 1.67 68.88 49.05
CA GLU A 118 0.85 67.90 49.77
C GLU A 118 -0.25 67.31 48.88
N ALA A 119 -0.89 68.12 48.04
CA ALA A 119 -1.87 67.63 47.06
C ALA A 119 -1.24 66.68 46.02
N ALA A 120 -0.04 67.02 45.51
CA ALA A 120 0.68 66.18 44.56
C ALA A 120 1.17 64.86 45.17
N ASP A 121 1.69 64.87 46.40
CA ASP A 121 2.13 63.67 47.11
C ASP A 121 0.95 62.72 47.39
N ASN A 122 -0.23 63.25 47.73
CA ASN A 122 -1.44 62.47 47.93
C ASN A 122 -1.98 61.87 46.60
N ASP A 123 -1.99 62.63 45.50
CA ASP A 123 -2.36 62.15 44.16
C ASP A 123 -1.43 61.04 43.66
N ILE A 124 -0.12 61.21 43.84
CA ILE A 124 0.89 60.18 43.51
C ILE A 124 0.67 58.92 44.35
N LYS A 125 0.37 59.07 45.65
CA LYS A 125 0.09 57.96 46.56
C LYS A 125 -1.17 57.19 46.15
N GLU A 126 -2.29 57.87 45.87
CA GLU A 126 -3.54 57.21 45.44
C GLU A 126 -3.34 56.45 44.12
N LYS A 127 -2.61 57.03 43.16
CA LYS A 127 -2.24 56.36 41.91
C LYS A 127 -1.35 55.14 42.13
N LEU A 128 -0.38 55.23 43.04
CA LEU A 128 0.51 54.13 43.39
C LEU A 128 -0.24 52.97 44.08
N GLU A 129 -1.13 53.27 45.03
CA GLU A 129 -1.97 52.28 45.71
C GLU A 129 -2.97 51.63 44.74
N THR A 130 -3.56 52.40 43.82
CA THR A 130 -4.46 51.89 42.78
C THR A 130 -3.73 50.92 41.83
N GLU A 131 -2.57 51.31 41.30
CA GLU A 131 -1.77 50.48 40.39
C GLU A 131 -1.22 49.24 41.10
N ALA A 132 -0.80 49.35 42.37
CA ALA A 132 -0.37 48.20 43.16
C ALA A 132 -1.51 47.18 43.36
N ASN A 133 -2.72 47.65 43.64
CA ASN A 133 -3.90 46.79 43.77
C ASN A 133 -4.32 46.16 42.43
N PHE A 134 -4.28 46.91 41.32
CA PHE A 134 -4.55 46.40 39.97
C PHE A 134 -3.56 45.29 39.58
N ARG A 135 -2.25 45.52 39.75
CA ARG A 135 -1.21 44.50 39.52
C ARG A 135 -1.42 43.25 40.38
N LYS A 136 -1.76 43.42 41.66
CA LYS A 136 -2.03 42.33 42.61
C LYS A 136 -3.24 41.48 42.19
N LEU A 137 -4.28 42.08 41.63
CA LEU A 137 -5.44 41.37 41.05
C LEU A 137 -5.05 40.63 39.76
N ASN A 138 -4.31 41.28 38.86
CA ASN A 138 -3.89 40.68 37.59
C ASN A 138 -2.96 39.47 37.80
N VAL A 139 -2.00 39.54 38.73
CA VAL A 139 -1.16 38.39 39.11
C VAL A 139 -2.00 37.25 39.70
N LYS A 140 -3.04 37.56 40.49
CA LYS A 140 -3.95 36.54 41.03
C LYS A 140 -4.81 35.86 39.96
N ASP A 141 -5.19 36.55 38.89
CA ASP A 141 -5.86 35.96 37.73
C ASP A 141 -4.90 35.12 36.87
N LEU A 142 -3.72 35.67 36.56
CA LEU A 142 -2.66 34.98 35.82
C LEU A 142 -2.30 33.64 36.48
N ASN A 143 -2.09 33.61 37.80
CA ASN A 143 -1.78 32.37 38.52
C ASN A 143 -2.91 31.34 38.38
N LYS A 144 -4.18 31.71 38.61
CA LYS A 144 -5.33 30.81 38.40
C LYS A 144 -5.38 30.24 36.98
N ARG A 145 -5.06 31.06 35.98
CA ARG A 145 -5.05 30.65 34.57
C ARG A 145 -3.89 29.70 34.27
N VAL A 146 -2.71 29.93 34.84
CA VAL A 146 -1.57 28.99 34.80
C VAL A 146 -1.95 27.66 35.46
N ASP A 147 -2.51 27.68 36.68
CA ASP A 147 -2.96 26.48 37.40
C ASP A 147 -3.99 25.67 36.57
N THR A 148 -4.93 26.38 35.94
CA THR A 148 -5.97 25.78 35.09
C THR A 148 -5.39 25.16 33.81
N VAL A 149 -4.45 25.85 33.15
CA VAL A 149 -3.77 25.33 31.95
C VAL A 149 -2.90 24.12 32.31
N GLN A 150 -2.11 24.20 33.38
CA GLN A 150 -1.28 23.10 33.85
C GLN A 150 -2.13 21.85 34.16
N GLY A 151 -3.20 22.02 34.96
CA GLY A 151 -4.13 20.94 35.29
C GLY A 151 -4.91 20.38 34.10
N ASN A 152 -4.97 21.07 32.96
CA ASN A 152 -5.53 20.54 31.71
C ASN A 152 -4.46 19.82 30.86
N VAL A 153 -3.25 20.35 30.78
CA VAL A 153 -2.09 19.71 30.13
C VAL A 153 -1.76 18.37 30.77
N ASP A 154 -1.78 18.28 32.11
CA ASP A 154 -1.49 17.03 32.81
C ASP A 154 -2.59 15.97 32.61
N LYS A 155 -3.86 16.37 32.46
CA LYS A 155 -4.96 15.45 32.10
C LYS A 155 -4.81 14.93 30.67
N GLU A 156 -4.56 15.82 29.72
CA GLU A 156 -4.35 15.48 28.30
C GLU A 156 -3.15 14.53 28.15
N ARG A 157 -2.05 14.81 28.87
CA ARG A 157 -0.87 13.94 28.93
C ARG A 157 -1.19 12.53 29.44
N HIS A 158 -1.96 12.41 30.54
CA HIS A 158 -2.36 11.11 31.06
C HIS A 158 -3.31 10.36 30.11
N ALA A 159 -4.27 11.07 29.50
CA ALA A 159 -5.20 10.49 28.53
C ALA A 159 -4.48 9.94 27.29
N ARG A 160 -3.52 10.69 26.73
CA ARG A 160 -2.66 10.23 25.64
C ARG A 160 -1.82 9.03 26.05
N MET A 161 -1.10 9.10 27.17
CA MET A 161 -0.26 8.00 27.64
C MET A 161 -1.05 6.69 27.83
N GLN A 162 -2.28 6.74 28.36
CA GLN A 162 -3.14 5.56 28.47
C GLN A 162 -3.60 5.04 27.10
N MET A 163 -3.93 5.92 26.16
CA MET A 163 -4.31 5.53 24.78
C MET A 163 -3.12 4.92 24.03
N ASP A 164 -1.93 5.51 24.15
CA ASP A 164 -0.69 5.03 23.52
C ASP A 164 -0.30 3.65 24.06
N MET A 165 -0.39 3.44 25.39
CA MET A 165 -0.18 2.13 26.01
C MET A 165 -1.19 1.08 25.52
N LYS A 166 -2.48 1.45 25.41
CA LYS A 166 -3.53 0.55 24.90
C LYS A 166 -3.32 0.21 23.42
N LEU A 167 -2.98 1.19 22.60
CA LEU A 167 -2.70 1.02 21.17
C LEU A 167 -1.47 0.14 20.96
N HIS A 168 -0.40 0.35 21.73
CA HIS A 168 0.81 -0.48 21.68
C HIS A 168 0.51 -1.94 22.05
N GLY A 169 -0.32 -2.19 23.06
CA GLY A 169 -0.82 -3.53 23.38
C GLY A 169 -1.56 -4.17 22.21
N LEU A 170 -2.61 -3.50 21.70
CA LEU A 170 -3.41 -4.01 20.57
C LEU A 170 -2.56 -4.30 19.31
N ILE A 171 -1.58 -3.44 18.99
CA ILE A 171 -0.66 -3.66 17.87
C ILE A 171 0.23 -4.89 18.10
N LYS A 172 0.73 -5.09 19.33
CA LYS A 172 1.55 -6.25 19.68
C LYS A 172 0.74 -7.55 19.63
N ASP A 173 -0.49 -7.53 20.11
CA ASP A 173 -1.36 -8.69 20.15
C ASP A 173 -1.79 -9.11 18.73
N GLU A 174 -2.19 -8.15 17.87
CA GLU A 174 -2.45 -8.39 16.44
C GLU A 174 -1.20 -8.89 15.71
N ALA A 175 -0.02 -8.30 15.94
CA ALA A 175 1.22 -8.76 15.31
C ALA A 175 1.58 -10.20 15.70
N SER A 176 1.35 -10.57 16.96
CA SER A 176 1.58 -11.93 17.46
C SER A 176 0.58 -12.93 16.85
N ALA A 177 -0.71 -12.56 16.80
CA ALA A 177 -1.76 -13.37 16.19
C ALA A 177 -1.57 -13.56 14.67
N ARG A 178 -1.03 -12.55 13.97
CA ARG A 178 -0.61 -12.64 12.56
C ARG A 178 0.52 -13.64 12.40
N GLU A 179 1.60 -13.50 13.18
CA GLU A 179 2.76 -14.39 13.10
C GLU A 179 2.39 -15.86 13.34
N GLU A 180 1.47 -16.14 14.30
CA GLU A 180 0.93 -17.49 14.52
C GLU A 180 0.00 -17.98 13.40
N ALA A 181 -0.80 -17.09 12.80
CA ALA A 181 -1.67 -17.43 11.68
C ALA A 181 -0.87 -17.76 10.41
N ASP A 182 0.17 -16.98 10.11
CA ASP A 182 1.04 -17.17 8.95
C ASP A 182 1.88 -18.45 9.09
N LYS A 183 2.42 -18.72 10.29
CA LYS A 183 3.09 -20.01 10.59
C LYS A 183 2.17 -21.21 10.41
N ARG A 184 0.92 -21.12 10.86
CA ARG A 184 -0.08 -22.19 10.70
C ARG A 184 -0.47 -22.37 9.23
N LEU A 185 -0.58 -21.28 8.47
CA LEU A 185 -0.86 -21.34 7.04
C LEU A 185 0.29 -22.00 6.26
N GLN A 186 1.54 -21.62 6.56
CA GLN A 186 2.72 -22.23 5.94
C GLN A 186 2.79 -23.74 6.23
N ALA A 187 2.65 -24.15 7.50
CA ALA A 187 2.66 -25.57 7.87
C ALA A 187 1.55 -26.39 7.17
N ASN A 188 0.36 -25.81 6.98
CA ASN A 188 -0.72 -26.45 6.22
C ASN A 188 -0.37 -26.59 4.72
N ILE A 189 0.26 -25.56 4.12
CA ILE A 189 0.70 -25.56 2.71
C ILE A 189 1.78 -26.63 2.50
N ASP A 190 2.80 -26.68 3.38
CA ASP A 190 3.90 -27.65 3.30
C ASP A 190 3.38 -29.10 3.45
N THR A 191 2.36 -29.29 4.29
CA THR A 191 1.71 -30.60 4.51
C THR A 191 0.89 -31.04 3.29
N GLU A 192 0.06 -30.17 2.71
CA GLU A 192 -0.70 -30.49 1.48
C GLU A 192 0.27 -30.72 0.30
N ALA A 193 1.30 -29.90 0.14
CA ALA A 193 2.30 -30.06 -0.91
C ALA A 193 2.99 -31.44 -0.84
N THR A 194 3.44 -31.84 0.35
CA THR A 194 4.04 -33.16 0.59
C THR A 194 3.03 -34.29 0.31
N THR A 195 1.80 -34.16 0.83
CA THR A 195 0.73 -35.16 0.66
C THR A 195 0.35 -35.34 -0.82
N ARG A 196 0.37 -34.25 -1.60
CA ARG A 196 0.15 -34.27 -3.05
C ARG A 196 1.28 -34.94 -3.80
N GLU A 197 2.53 -34.57 -3.51
CA GLU A 197 3.68 -35.16 -4.16
C GLU A 197 3.74 -36.69 -3.95
N GLU A 198 3.41 -37.17 -2.75
CA GLU A 198 3.27 -38.61 -2.46
C GLU A 198 2.07 -39.27 -3.17
N ALA A 199 0.92 -38.59 -3.23
CA ALA A 199 -0.26 -39.10 -3.92
C ALA A 199 -0.04 -39.23 -5.43
N ASP A 200 0.59 -38.24 -6.06
CA ASP A 200 0.87 -38.21 -7.50
C ASP A 200 1.95 -39.23 -7.87
N LYS A 201 3.01 -39.37 -7.05
CA LYS A 201 4.00 -40.46 -7.20
C LYS A 201 3.35 -41.85 -7.13
N ARG A 202 2.44 -42.06 -6.18
CA ARG A 202 1.71 -43.34 -6.03
C ARG A 202 0.77 -43.59 -7.21
N LEU A 203 0.10 -42.55 -7.73
CA LEU A 203 -0.75 -42.66 -8.90
C LEU A 203 0.07 -43.02 -10.15
N GLN A 204 1.21 -42.35 -10.38
CA GLN A 204 2.11 -42.65 -11.50
C GLN A 204 2.61 -44.10 -11.44
N ALA A 205 3.12 -44.55 -10.28
CA ALA A 205 3.59 -45.93 -10.13
C ALA A 205 2.49 -46.98 -10.39
N ASN A 206 1.24 -46.70 -10.00
CA ASN A 206 0.10 -47.56 -10.30
C ASN A 206 -0.23 -47.58 -11.81
N ILE A 207 -0.15 -46.43 -12.48
CA ILE A 207 -0.38 -46.30 -13.94
C ILE A 207 0.70 -47.06 -14.71
N ASP A 208 1.97 -46.89 -14.36
CA ASP A 208 3.10 -47.58 -15.01
C ASP A 208 3.00 -49.11 -14.82
N THR A 209 2.53 -49.55 -13.65
CA THR A 209 2.31 -50.97 -13.34
C THR A 209 1.15 -51.57 -14.14
N GLU A 210 -0.01 -50.91 -14.23
CA GLU A 210 -1.13 -51.36 -15.07
C GLU A 210 -0.75 -51.35 -16.55
N ALA A 211 -0.05 -50.30 -17.03
CA ALA A 211 0.40 -50.22 -18.42
C ALA A 211 1.32 -51.38 -18.80
N THR A 212 2.30 -51.70 -17.95
CA THR A 212 3.20 -52.86 -18.13
C THR A 212 2.41 -54.18 -18.12
N THR A 213 1.52 -54.35 -17.13
CA THR A 213 0.70 -55.56 -16.96
C THR A 213 -0.24 -55.79 -18.15
N ARG A 214 -0.80 -54.71 -18.73
CA ARG A 214 -1.60 -54.73 -19.95
C ARG A 214 -0.79 -55.15 -21.16
N GLU A 215 0.37 -54.53 -21.38
CA GLU A 215 1.22 -54.84 -22.53
C GLU A 215 1.66 -56.31 -22.53
N GLU A 216 1.99 -56.87 -21.36
CA GLU A 216 2.29 -58.30 -21.20
C GLU A 216 1.06 -59.21 -21.41
N ALA A 217 -0.12 -58.81 -20.91
CA ALA A 217 -1.36 -59.56 -21.10
C ALA A 217 -1.78 -59.61 -22.58
N ASP A 218 -1.69 -58.49 -23.29
CA ASP A 218 -2.03 -58.39 -24.71
C ASP A 218 -1.04 -59.15 -25.59
N LYS A 219 0.28 -59.06 -25.31
CA LYS A 219 1.30 -59.91 -25.95
C LYS A 219 1.02 -61.41 -25.77
N ARG A 220 0.64 -61.82 -24.55
CA ARG A 220 0.29 -63.23 -24.25
C ARG A 220 -1.00 -63.66 -24.96
N LEU A 221 -2.01 -62.79 -25.03
CA LEU A 221 -3.25 -63.07 -25.76
C LEU A 221 -2.99 -63.22 -27.26
N GLN A 222 -2.22 -62.31 -27.86
CA GLN A 222 -1.81 -62.39 -29.27
C GLN A 222 -1.05 -63.69 -29.57
N THR A 223 -0.06 -64.04 -28.74
CA THR A 223 0.70 -65.30 -28.85
C THR A 223 -0.21 -66.53 -28.82
N ASN A 224 -1.21 -66.54 -27.93
CA ASN A 224 -2.18 -67.63 -27.84
C ASN A 224 -3.09 -67.71 -29.08
N ILE A 225 -3.54 -66.56 -29.61
CA ILE A 225 -4.36 -66.48 -30.82
C ILE A 225 -3.59 -66.99 -32.03
N ASP A 226 -2.34 -66.54 -32.23
CA ASP A 226 -1.50 -66.97 -33.36
C ASP A 226 -1.16 -68.47 -33.29
N THR A 227 -0.99 -69.00 -32.07
CA THR A 227 -0.76 -70.43 -31.83
C THR A 227 -2.00 -71.27 -32.16
N GLU A 228 -3.17 -70.91 -31.66
CA GLU A 228 -4.45 -71.59 -31.96
C GLU A 228 -4.80 -71.49 -33.45
N ALA A 229 -4.64 -70.32 -34.07
CA ALA A 229 -4.88 -70.14 -35.50
C ALA A 229 -3.96 -71.01 -36.37
N SER A 230 -2.69 -71.15 -35.97
CA SER A 230 -1.72 -72.04 -36.62
C SER A 230 -2.09 -73.52 -36.43
N ALA A 231 -2.49 -73.92 -35.21
CA ALA A 231 -2.91 -75.28 -34.89
C ALA A 231 -4.18 -75.69 -35.66
N ARG A 232 -5.19 -74.80 -35.72
CA ARG A 232 -6.41 -75.00 -36.52
C ARG A 232 -6.09 -75.20 -37.99
N LYS A 233 -5.33 -74.27 -38.59
CA LYS A 233 -4.94 -74.34 -40.01
C LYS A 233 -4.19 -75.62 -40.35
N ALA A 234 -3.33 -76.12 -39.45
CA ALA A 234 -2.67 -77.41 -39.62
C ALA A 234 -3.66 -78.59 -39.53
N GLY A 235 -4.59 -78.57 -38.57
CA GLY A 235 -5.66 -79.57 -38.42
C GLY A 235 -6.60 -79.61 -39.62
N ASP A 236 -7.07 -78.46 -40.10
CA ASP A 236 -7.93 -78.33 -41.27
C ASP A 236 -7.24 -78.86 -42.53
N THR A 237 -5.95 -78.55 -42.71
CA THR A 237 -5.13 -79.06 -43.84
C THR A 237 -4.97 -80.58 -43.77
N PHE A 238 -4.76 -81.14 -42.58
CA PHE A 238 -4.65 -82.59 -42.36
C PHE A 238 -5.97 -83.31 -42.62
N LEU A 239 -7.10 -82.77 -42.13
CA LEU A 239 -8.43 -83.31 -42.37
C LEU A 239 -8.81 -83.25 -43.86
N GLN A 240 -8.48 -82.16 -44.57
CA GLN A 240 -8.67 -82.07 -46.02
C GLN A 240 -7.90 -83.18 -46.75
N GLY A 241 -6.63 -83.41 -46.38
CA GLY A 241 -5.83 -84.50 -46.94
C GLY A 241 -6.42 -85.90 -46.69
N GLN A 242 -7.01 -86.14 -45.51
CA GLN A 242 -7.73 -87.38 -45.22
C GLN A 242 -9.01 -87.52 -46.06
N ILE A 243 -9.77 -86.44 -46.22
CA ILE A 243 -10.98 -86.40 -47.05
C ILE A 243 -10.66 -86.70 -48.52
N ASP A 244 -9.57 -86.15 -49.06
CA ASP A 244 -9.15 -86.39 -50.44
C ASP A 244 -8.63 -87.82 -50.68
N SER A 245 -7.95 -88.42 -49.68
CA SER A 245 -7.62 -89.85 -49.72
C SER A 245 -8.87 -90.71 -49.69
N LEU A 246 -9.81 -90.43 -48.79
CA LEU A 246 -11.07 -91.17 -48.66
C LEU A 246 -11.94 -91.05 -49.93
N HIS A 247 -11.99 -89.88 -50.56
CA HIS A 247 -12.62 -89.68 -51.87
C HIS A 247 -11.96 -90.57 -52.94
N THR A 248 -10.63 -90.62 -52.97
CA THR A 248 -9.86 -91.44 -53.90
C THR A 248 -10.14 -92.93 -53.70
N GLU A 249 -10.06 -93.42 -52.47
CA GLU A 249 -10.36 -94.81 -52.07
C GLU A 249 -11.81 -95.20 -52.37
N THR A 250 -12.76 -94.29 -52.12
CA THR A 250 -14.19 -94.50 -52.45
C THR A 250 -14.40 -94.62 -53.96
N ASN A 251 -13.77 -93.75 -54.76
CA ASN A 251 -13.85 -93.83 -56.23
C ASN A 251 -13.24 -95.16 -56.73
N LYS A 252 -12.10 -95.60 -56.18
CA LYS A 252 -11.50 -96.92 -56.45
C LYS A 252 -12.44 -98.06 -56.06
N GLY A 253 -13.05 -97.98 -54.88
CA GLY A 253 -14.02 -98.98 -54.39
C GLY A 253 -15.19 -99.16 -55.35
N LEU A 254 -15.77 -98.06 -55.84
CA LEU A 254 -16.86 -98.10 -56.82
C LEU A 254 -16.38 -98.63 -58.19
N ALA A 255 -15.19 -98.24 -58.66
CA ALA A 255 -14.61 -98.79 -59.89
C ALA A 255 -14.41 -100.32 -59.82
N LYS A 256 -13.94 -100.85 -58.67
CA LYS A 256 -13.84 -102.30 -58.40
C LYS A 256 -15.20 -102.97 -58.48
N VAL A 257 -16.23 -102.41 -57.83
CA VAL A 257 -17.60 -102.98 -57.86
C VAL A 257 -18.14 -103.01 -59.29
N THR A 258 -18.02 -101.92 -60.04
CA THR A 258 -18.40 -101.87 -61.47
C THR A 258 -17.69 -102.96 -62.28
N ALA A 259 -16.38 -103.14 -62.08
CA ALA A 259 -15.59 -104.15 -62.77
C ALA A 259 -16.07 -105.57 -62.44
N LEU A 260 -16.36 -105.88 -61.16
CA LEU A 260 -16.86 -107.18 -60.75
C LEU A 260 -18.28 -107.45 -61.28
N THR A 261 -19.15 -106.44 -61.36
CA THR A 261 -20.50 -106.62 -61.92
C THR A 261 -20.52 -106.91 -63.42
N GLY A 262 -19.45 -106.54 -64.15
CA GLY A 262 -19.27 -106.89 -65.57
C GLY A 262 -18.75 -108.32 -65.82
N LEU A 263 -18.46 -109.09 -64.78
CA LEU A 263 -18.00 -110.48 -64.92
C LEU A 263 -19.19 -111.40 -65.27
N HIS A 264 -19.27 -111.78 -66.55
CA HIS A 264 -20.31 -112.69 -67.04
C HIS A 264 -19.72 -114.03 -67.50
N PRO A 265 -20.27 -115.17 -67.04
CA PRO A 265 -19.91 -116.49 -67.55
C PRO A 265 -20.57 -116.76 -68.90
N LEU A 266 -19.88 -117.54 -69.75
CA LEU A 266 -20.48 -118.12 -70.95
C LEU A 266 -21.59 -119.14 -70.59
N ASP A 267 -22.26 -119.70 -71.60
CA ASP A 267 -23.27 -120.76 -71.42
C ASP A 267 -22.70 -122.07 -70.86
N PHE A 268 -23.60 -122.98 -70.44
CA PHE A 268 -23.20 -124.25 -69.83
C PHE A 268 -22.79 -125.30 -70.88
N ASP A 269 -21.52 -125.69 -70.83
CA ASP A 269 -20.98 -126.86 -71.53
C ASP A 269 -20.78 -128.02 -70.51
N PRO A 270 -21.36 -129.22 -70.73
CA PRO A 270 -21.17 -130.36 -69.84
C PRO A 270 -19.73 -130.92 -69.84
N ALA A 271 -18.92 -130.68 -70.87
CA ALA A 271 -17.50 -131.02 -70.90
C ALA A 271 -16.67 -129.98 -70.11
N ASN A 272 -16.94 -128.69 -70.31
CA ASN A 272 -16.18 -127.58 -69.73
C ASN A 272 -16.94 -126.90 -68.58
N LYS A 273 -16.89 -127.53 -67.41
CA LYS A 273 -17.60 -127.08 -66.18
C LYS A 273 -17.01 -125.82 -65.51
N TRP A 274 -15.84 -125.37 -65.95
CA TRP A 274 -15.17 -124.15 -65.49
C TRP A 274 -15.21 -123.09 -66.58
N ASN A 275 -15.47 -121.85 -66.18
CA ASN A 275 -15.39 -120.67 -67.05
C ASN A 275 -14.60 -119.57 -66.34
N VAL A 276 -13.81 -118.80 -67.09
CA VAL A 276 -13.05 -117.64 -66.59
C VAL A 276 -13.46 -116.42 -67.41
N ALA A 277 -13.72 -115.30 -66.72
CA ALA A 277 -14.05 -114.02 -67.33
C ALA A 277 -13.09 -112.94 -66.86
N VAL A 278 -12.91 -111.91 -67.69
CA VAL A 278 -12.22 -110.66 -67.35
C VAL A 278 -13.15 -109.50 -67.69
N ALA A 279 -13.18 -108.49 -66.83
CA ALA A 279 -13.98 -107.29 -67.01
C ALA A 279 -13.17 -106.05 -66.56
N THR A 280 -13.63 -104.87 -66.94
CA THR A 280 -13.05 -103.59 -66.50
C THR A 280 -14.18 -102.64 -66.15
N GLY A 281 -13.96 -101.83 -65.11
CA GLY A 281 -14.95 -100.91 -64.57
C GLY A 281 -14.29 -99.59 -64.20
N THR A 282 -14.96 -98.50 -64.54
CA THR A 282 -14.52 -97.13 -64.28
C THR A 282 -15.52 -96.43 -63.35
N TYR A 283 -15.02 -95.53 -62.51
CA TYR A 283 -15.85 -94.60 -61.76
C TYR A 283 -15.11 -93.28 -61.55
N LYS A 284 -15.67 -92.19 -62.09
CA LYS A 284 -14.98 -90.89 -62.26
C LYS A 284 -13.60 -91.12 -62.92
N SER A 285 -12.53 -90.74 -62.24
CA SER A 285 -11.14 -90.85 -62.73
C SER A 285 -10.47 -92.19 -62.40
N GLU A 286 -11.12 -93.07 -61.66
CA GLU A 286 -10.54 -94.34 -61.19
C GLU A 286 -11.00 -95.53 -62.02
N THR A 287 -10.12 -96.52 -62.18
CA THR A 287 -10.33 -97.71 -63.02
C THR A 287 -9.86 -98.98 -62.30
N SER A 288 -10.62 -100.06 -62.42
CA SER A 288 -10.25 -101.39 -61.94
C SER A 288 -10.53 -102.45 -62.99
N VAL A 289 -9.66 -103.45 -63.05
CA VAL A 289 -9.90 -104.70 -63.78
C VAL A 289 -10.47 -105.72 -62.79
N ALA A 290 -11.28 -106.66 -63.25
CA ALA A 290 -11.73 -107.79 -62.46
C ALA A 290 -11.48 -109.11 -63.18
N LEU A 291 -11.20 -110.16 -62.42
CA LEU A 291 -11.07 -111.54 -62.87
C LEU A 291 -12.12 -112.39 -62.16
N GLY A 292 -12.89 -113.18 -62.92
CA GLY A 292 -13.94 -114.05 -62.41
C GLY A 292 -13.69 -115.50 -62.78
N ALA A 293 -13.99 -116.42 -61.86
CA ALA A 293 -14.00 -117.86 -62.09
C ALA A 293 -15.37 -118.43 -61.71
N PHE A 294 -15.99 -119.17 -62.62
CA PHE A 294 -17.32 -119.72 -62.47
C PHE A 294 -17.28 -121.24 -62.62
N TYR A 295 -17.92 -121.95 -61.70
CA TYR A 295 -18.04 -123.41 -61.73
C TYR A 295 -19.49 -123.85 -61.81
N ARG A 296 -19.82 -124.64 -62.83
CA ARG A 296 -21.17 -125.19 -63.05
C ARG A 296 -21.12 -126.73 -63.01
N PRO A 297 -21.47 -127.38 -61.88
CA PRO A 297 -21.49 -128.84 -61.82
C PRO A 297 -22.53 -129.46 -62.76
N ASN A 298 -23.62 -128.73 -63.04
CA ASN A 298 -24.68 -129.03 -64.00
C ASN A 298 -25.23 -127.71 -64.60
N ARG A 299 -26.22 -127.80 -65.50
CA ARG A 299 -26.81 -126.63 -66.19
C ARG A 299 -27.51 -125.64 -65.28
N ASP A 300 -27.96 -126.09 -64.12
CA ASP A 300 -29.00 -125.45 -63.31
C ASP A 300 -28.48 -124.94 -61.95
N VAL A 301 -27.19 -125.19 -61.64
CA VAL A 301 -26.46 -124.65 -60.47
C VAL A 301 -25.15 -124.02 -60.92
N MET A 302 -24.81 -122.86 -60.37
CA MET A 302 -23.55 -122.17 -60.62
C MET A 302 -22.96 -121.60 -59.33
N PHE A 303 -21.64 -121.75 -59.16
CA PHE A 303 -20.84 -121.00 -58.20
C PHE A 303 -20.02 -119.95 -58.93
N SER A 304 -19.82 -118.79 -58.32
CA SER A 304 -19.06 -117.67 -58.86
C SER A 304 -18.06 -117.13 -57.84
N PHE A 305 -16.82 -116.96 -58.25
CA PHE A 305 -15.78 -116.23 -57.55
C PHE A 305 -15.32 -115.04 -58.40
N GLY A 306 -15.01 -113.91 -57.77
CA GLY A 306 -14.48 -112.72 -58.45
C GLY A 306 -13.46 -111.99 -57.57
N SER A 307 -12.44 -111.42 -58.20
CA SER A 307 -11.42 -110.58 -57.57
C SER A 307 -11.19 -109.33 -58.42
N SER A 308 -11.12 -108.16 -57.78
CA SER A 308 -10.64 -106.95 -58.45
C SER A 308 -9.11 -106.96 -58.50
N ILE A 309 -8.57 -106.19 -59.44
CA ILE A 309 -7.18 -105.73 -59.49
C ILE A 309 -7.23 -104.22 -59.78
N SER A 310 -6.52 -103.43 -58.97
CA SER A 310 -6.45 -101.97 -59.10
C SER A 310 -5.19 -101.43 -58.40
N ASN A 311 -4.92 -100.13 -58.50
CA ASN A 311 -3.85 -99.49 -57.73
C ASN A 311 -4.29 -99.23 -56.27
N GLY A 312 -4.27 -100.27 -55.45
CA GLY A 312 -4.70 -100.29 -54.05
C GLY A 312 -5.18 -101.68 -53.63
N ASP A 313 -5.97 -101.78 -52.57
CA ASP A 313 -6.50 -103.08 -52.08
C ASP A 313 -7.37 -103.81 -53.11
N ASN A 314 -7.42 -105.13 -53.01
CA ASN A 314 -8.30 -105.96 -53.85
C ASN A 314 -9.61 -106.29 -53.12
N ALA A 315 -10.72 -106.17 -53.84
CA ALA A 315 -12.05 -106.60 -53.40
C ALA A 315 -12.36 -108.00 -53.96
N TYR A 316 -13.12 -108.79 -53.21
CA TYR A 316 -13.45 -110.17 -53.55
C TYR A 316 -14.96 -110.41 -53.44
N THR A 317 -15.51 -111.26 -54.30
CA THR A 317 -16.91 -111.72 -54.22
C THR A 317 -17.00 -113.23 -54.37
N PHE A 318 -17.93 -113.82 -53.63
CA PHE A 318 -18.32 -115.22 -53.74
C PHE A 318 -19.84 -115.29 -53.87
N GLY A 319 -20.36 -116.22 -54.66
CA GLY A 319 -21.79 -116.36 -54.89
C GLY A 319 -22.19 -117.75 -55.38
N ALA A 320 -23.47 -118.07 -55.23
CA ALA A 320 -24.10 -119.23 -55.81
C ALA A 320 -25.45 -118.83 -56.40
N SER A 321 -25.81 -119.39 -57.55
CA SER A 321 -27.12 -119.20 -58.17
C SER A 321 -27.69 -120.51 -58.69
N VAL A 322 -29.02 -120.59 -58.70
CA VAL A 322 -29.78 -121.76 -59.14
C VAL A 322 -30.84 -121.33 -60.14
N LYS A 323 -31.08 -122.17 -61.17
CA LYS A 323 -32.14 -121.95 -62.16
C LYS A 323 -33.43 -122.59 -61.68
N LEU A 324 -34.52 -121.84 -61.78
CA LEU A 324 -35.86 -122.27 -61.40
C LEU A 324 -36.77 -122.21 -62.63
N GLY A 325 -37.21 -123.37 -63.14
CA GLY A 325 -38.07 -123.44 -64.32
C GLY A 325 -38.12 -124.83 -64.96
N ARG A 326 -39.15 -125.07 -65.77
CA ARG A 326 -39.39 -126.35 -66.46
C ARG A 326 -38.65 -126.35 -67.80
N GLY A 327 -37.33 -126.58 -67.76
CA GLY A 327 -36.43 -126.37 -68.90
C GLY A 327 -36.76 -127.20 -70.14
N SER A 328 -36.73 -126.57 -71.32
CA SER A 328 -36.93 -127.21 -72.62
C SER A 328 -35.72 -128.08 -73.00
N SER A 329 -35.98 -129.33 -73.37
CA SER A 329 -34.94 -130.28 -73.80
C SER A 329 -34.58 -130.12 -75.27
N MET A 330 -33.92 -129.00 -75.62
CA MET A 330 -33.06 -128.99 -76.81
C MET A 330 -31.87 -129.91 -76.57
N LYS A 331 -31.96 -131.17 -77.03
CA LYS A 331 -30.79 -132.01 -77.27
C LYS A 331 -30.05 -131.43 -78.48
N GLY A 332 -29.12 -130.51 -78.23
CA GLY A 332 -28.26 -129.96 -79.27
C GLY A 332 -27.31 -131.03 -79.81
N THR A 333 -27.21 -131.10 -81.15
CA THR A 333 -26.21 -131.83 -81.95
C THR A 333 -25.99 -133.31 -81.62
N ALA A 334 -26.35 -134.19 -82.57
CA ALA A 334 -25.85 -135.56 -82.59
C ALA A 334 -24.31 -135.60 -82.61
N SER A 335 -23.74 -136.63 -82.01
CA SER A 335 -22.30 -136.83 -81.95
C SER A 335 -21.72 -137.13 -83.34
N VAL A 336 -20.46 -136.76 -83.56
CA VAL A 336 -19.75 -137.09 -84.82
C VAL A 336 -19.68 -138.60 -85.05
N SER A 337 -19.67 -139.41 -83.98
CA SER A 337 -19.80 -140.87 -84.03
C SER A 337 -21.14 -141.36 -84.61
N GLU A 338 -22.28 -140.76 -84.23
CA GLU A 338 -23.58 -141.09 -84.83
C GLU A 338 -23.63 -140.71 -86.32
N LEU A 339 -22.87 -139.70 -86.72
CA LEU A 339 -22.71 -139.28 -88.11
C LEU A 339 -21.87 -140.28 -88.93
N TYR A 340 -20.79 -140.83 -88.35
CA TYR A 340 -20.03 -141.94 -88.95
C TYR A 340 -20.87 -143.22 -89.08
N ASP A 341 -21.63 -143.60 -88.04
CA ASP A 341 -22.54 -144.75 -88.08
C ASP A 341 -23.63 -144.56 -89.16
N MET A 342 -24.14 -143.34 -89.34
CA MET A 342 -25.13 -143.03 -90.37
C MET A 342 -24.52 -143.10 -91.78
N ILE A 343 -23.28 -142.65 -91.98
CA ILE A 343 -22.54 -142.79 -93.25
C ILE A 343 -22.31 -144.27 -93.57
N GLY A 344 -21.89 -145.08 -92.59
CA GLY A 344 -21.68 -146.53 -92.78
C GLY A 344 -22.96 -147.24 -93.22
N ARG A 345 -24.09 -146.97 -92.55
CA ARG A 345 -25.40 -147.53 -92.93
C ARG A 345 -25.89 -147.04 -94.30
N MET A 346 -25.57 -145.81 -94.70
CA MET A 346 -25.85 -145.32 -96.05
C MET A 346 -25.02 -146.05 -97.11
N GLN A 347 -23.75 -146.37 -96.83
CA GLN A 347 -22.92 -147.18 -97.74
C GLN A 347 -23.44 -148.63 -97.85
N GLU A 348 -23.89 -149.25 -96.76
CA GLU A 348 -24.56 -150.55 -96.81
C GLU A 348 -25.86 -150.51 -97.62
N GLN A 349 -26.70 -149.48 -97.45
CA GLN A 349 -27.92 -149.33 -98.24
C GLN A 349 -27.64 -149.11 -99.73
N LEU A 350 -26.61 -148.35 -100.08
CA LEU A 350 -26.18 -148.17 -101.48
C LEU A 350 -25.65 -149.48 -102.07
N ALA A 351 -24.84 -150.25 -101.34
CA ALA A 351 -24.38 -151.57 -101.79
C ALA A 351 -25.54 -152.57 -101.97
N LEU A 352 -26.52 -152.55 -101.07
CA LEU A 352 -27.76 -153.35 -101.19
C LEU A 352 -28.66 -152.91 -102.35
N GLN A 353 -28.71 -151.61 -102.67
CA GLN A 353 -29.39 -151.12 -103.87
C GLN A 353 -28.65 -151.51 -105.14
N GLN A 354 -27.33 -151.34 -105.19
CA GLN A 354 -26.51 -151.70 -106.35
C GLN A 354 -26.63 -153.19 -106.68
N LYS A 355 -26.55 -154.06 -105.66
CA LYS A 355 -26.76 -155.51 -105.85
C LYS A 355 -28.18 -155.86 -106.31
N LYS A 356 -29.19 -155.09 -105.90
CA LYS A 356 -30.57 -155.21 -106.42
C LYS A 356 -30.72 -154.72 -107.86
N ILE A 357 -29.90 -153.75 -108.28
CA ILE A 357 -29.84 -153.30 -109.67
C ILE A 357 -29.20 -154.39 -110.53
N GLU A 358 -28.08 -154.99 -110.09
CA GLU A 358 -27.47 -156.15 -110.78
C GLU A 358 -28.44 -157.35 -110.88
N GLU A 359 -29.18 -157.69 -109.82
CA GLU A 359 -30.21 -158.75 -109.87
C GLU A 359 -31.45 -158.41 -110.74
N LEU A 360 -31.67 -157.13 -111.07
CA LEU A 360 -32.74 -156.68 -111.96
C LEU A 360 -32.27 -156.55 -113.42
N GLU A 361 -31.02 -156.19 -113.66
CA GLU A 361 -30.41 -156.15 -115.00
C GLU A 361 -30.07 -157.55 -115.50
N ALA A 362 -29.69 -158.50 -114.62
CA ALA A 362 -29.50 -159.91 -114.94
C ALA A 362 -30.81 -160.68 -115.27
N LYS A 363 -31.91 -159.98 -115.56
CA LYS A 363 -33.26 -160.57 -115.71
C LYS A 363 -34.11 -159.95 -116.85
N LYS A 364 -33.45 -159.44 -117.89
CA LYS A 364 -34.07 -159.00 -119.15
C LYS A 364 -33.27 -159.44 -120.37
#